data_AF-A0A929ESZ0-F1
#
_entry.id   AF-A0A929ESZ0-F1
#
_cell.length_a   1.000
_cell.length_b   1.000
_cell.length_c   1.000
_cell.angle_alpha   90.00
_cell.angle_beta   90.00
_cell.angle_gamma   90.00
#
_symmetry.space_group_name_H-M   'P 1'
#
loop_
_entity.id
_entity.type
_entity.pdbx_description
1 polymer ?
#
loop_
_entity_poly.entity_id
_entity_poly.type
_entity_poly.pdbx_seq_one_letter_code
_entity_poly.pdbx_strand_id
1 'polypeptide(L)'
;MKCNLTPAPWTVLFCTVLIILTSCASKRVAPPPEGKTFQVPWGAVPLERWDPTVKNTFERDLIEGVKVRLQELRKEAGGKPITVRGLALSGGGSHGAYGAGVLIGWTDAGTRPEFDVVTGISTGALTATAVFLGPEQDDTLRMYTKVTNKDIYKSRGLLAVLTEDSMYDAAPLRALIAKQIDDGVLQAVAREHARGRNLYVGTVNLDAQAFTIWDMGFIASSDRPDKLERYRDVILASASVPVLFPPVYIPLEVGG
;
A
#
# COMPACT_ATOMS: atom_id res chain seq x y z
N MET A 1 -39.96 -13.01 24.17
CA MET A 1 -40.40 -12.48 22.86
C MET A 1 -39.17 -12.18 22.03
N LYS A 2 -38.93 -12.93 20.94
CA LYS A 2 -37.86 -12.64 19.97
C LYS A 2 -38.49 -11.81 18.83
N CYS A 3 -38.16 -10.53 18.73
CA CYS A 3 -38.53 -9.72 17.57
C CYS A 3 -37.50 -9.93 16.46
N ASN A 4 -37.83 -10.78 15.50
CA ASN A 4 -37.13 -10.84 14.22
C ASN A 4 -37.75 -9.78 13.29
N LEU A 5 -37.11 -8.61 13.21
CA LEU A 5 -37.40 -7.62 12.16
C LEU A 5 -36.41 -7.86 11.02
N THR A 6 -36.81 -8.68 10.05
CA THR A 6 -36.14 -8.70 8.75
C THR A 6 -36.49 -7.39 8.04
N PRO A 7 -35.52 -6.52 7.69
CA PRO A 7 -35.82 -5.30 6.94
C PRO A 7 -36.44 -5.66 5.60
N ALA A 8 -37.45 -4.90 5.18
CA ALA A 8 -38.13 -5.14 3.92
C ALA A 8 -37.13 -5.01 2.74
N PRO A 9 -37.24 -5.81 1.68
CA PRO A 9 -36.31 -5.80 0.55
C PRO A 9 -36.19 -4.41 -0.10
N TRP A 10 -37.25 -3.59 -0.01
CA TRP A 10 -37.26 -2.20 -0.47
C TRP A 10 -36.38 -1.28 0.38
N THR A 11 -36.22 -1.52 1.67
CA THR A 11 -35.34 -0.72 2.54
C THR A 11 -33.87 -1.00 2.23
N VAL A 12 -33.53 -2.26 1.94
CA VAL A 12 -32.19 -2.64 1.47
C VAL A 12 -31.91 -2.03 0.09
N LEU A 13 -32.87 -2.12 -0.84
CA LEU A 13 -32.74 -1.54 -2.18
C LEU A 13 -32.60 -0.01 -2.12
N PHE A 14 -33.40 0.66 -1.29
CA PHE A 14 -33.37 2.12 -1.13
C PHE A 14 -32.06 2.60 -0.49
N CYS A 15 -31.56 1.90 0.54
CA CYS A 15 -30.25 2.18 1.13
C CYS A 15 -29.10 1.90 0.13
N THR A 16 -29.20 0.87 -0.69
CA THR A 16 -28.20 0.55 -1.73
C THR A 16 -28.18 1.63 -2.81
N VAL A 17 -29.36 2.09 -3.26
CA VAL A 17 -29.50 3.17 -4.25
C VAL A 17 -28.99 4.51 -3.68
N LEU A 18 -29.24 4.81 -2.40
CA LEU A 18 -28.71 6.01 -1.74
C LEU A 18 -27.18 5.99 -1.61
N ILE A 19 -26.57 4.84 -1.31
CA ILE A 19 -25.10 4.67 -1.28
C ILE A 19 -24.49 4.88 -2.68
N ILE A 20 -25.17 4.43 -3.74
CA ILE A 20 -24.72 4.60 -5.13
C ILE A 20 -24.84 6.08 -5.57
N LEU A 21 -25.87 6.79 -5.13
CA LEU A 21 -26.14 8.17 -5.56
C LEU A 21 -25.27 9.23 -4.86
N THR A 22 -24.84 9.03 -3.61
CA THR A 22 -23.99 10.01 -2.91
C THR A 22 -22.52 9.95 -3.32
N SER A 23 -22.08 8.86 -3.96
CA SER A 23 -20.71 8.72 -4.51
C SER A 23 -20.40 9.66 -5.69
N CYS A 24 -21.39 10.43 -6.18
CA CYS A 24 -21.25 11.38 -7.27
C CYS A 24 -21.20 12.85 -6.82
N ALA A 25 -21.35 13.14 -5.52
CA ALA A 25 -21.43 14.52 -5.01
C ALA A 25 -20.10 15.09 -4.49
N SER A 26 -19.05 14.27 -4.42
CA SER A 26 -17.69 14.66 -4.06
C SER A 26 -17.11 15.70 -5.02
N LYS A 27 -16.53 16.80 -4.51
CA LYS A 27 -15.70 17.70 -5.30
C LYS A 27 -14.46 16.94 -5.80
N ARG A 28 -14.54 16.32 -6.98
CA ARG A 28 -13.36 15.80 -7.66
C ARG A 28 -12.45 16.97 -7.98
N VAL A 29 -11.19 16.90 -7.56
CA VAL A 29 -10.13 17.72 -8.16
C VAL A 29 -10.16 17.40 -9.65
N ALA A 30 -10.04 18.43 -10.50
CA ALA A 30 -10.19 18.26 -11.94
C ALA A 30 -9.29 17.13 -12.44
N PRO A 31 -9.79 16.23 -13.33
CA PRO A 31 -8.95 15.17 -13.89
C PRO A 31 -7.74 15.78 -14.62
N PRO A 32 -6.63 15.04 -14.75
CA PRO A 32 -5.47 15.52 -15.48
C PRO A 32 -5.85 15.96 -16.90
N PRO A 33 -5.16 16.96 -17.48
CA PRO A 33 -5.43 17.44 -18.84
C PRO A 33 -5.48 16.31 -19.86
N GLU A 34 -6.33 16.46 -20.87
CA GLU A 34 -6.52 15.48 -21.95
C GLU A 34 -5.17 15.08 -22.58
N GLY A 35 -4.93 13.77 -22.71
CA GLY A 35 -3.67 13.21 -23.19
C GLY A 35 -2.57 13.00 -22.14
N LYS A 36 -2.77 13.40 -20.87
CA LYS A 36 -1.83 13.13 -19.76
C LYS A 36 -2.29 12.02 -18.80
N THR A 37 -3.34 11.29 -19.16
CA THR A 37 -3.95 10.21 -18.35
C THR A 37 -3.03 9.04 -18.05
N PHE A 38 -1.93 8.87 -18.79
CA PHE A 38 -0.92 7.83 -18.55
C PHE A 38 0.31 8.31 -17.77
N GLN A 39 0.39 9.59 -17.41
CA GLN A 39 1.43 10.07 -16.51
C GLN A 39 1.14 9.56 -15.10
N VAL A 40 2.11 8.86 -14.52
CA VAL A 40 2.03 8.38 -13.14
C VAL A 40 2.76 9.36 -12.21
N PRO A 41 2.32 9.51 -10.96
CA PRO A 41 3.01 10.40 -10.01
C PRO A 41 4.44 9.95 -9.74
N TRP A 42 5.29 10.87 -9.28
CA TRP A 42 6.64 10.51 -8.83
C TRP A 42 6.60 9.35 -7.80
N GLY A 43 7.42 8.33 -8.06
CA GLY A 43 7.49 7.10 -7.26
C GLY A 43 6.57 5.97 -7.73
N ALA A 44 5.58 6.26 -8.58
CA ALA A 44 4.78 5.23 -9.23
C ALA A 44 5.48 4.73 -10.49
N VAL A 45 5.33 3.43 -10.76
CA VAL A 45 5.92 2.77 -11.92
C VAL A 45 4.82 2.51 -12.95
N PRO A 46 4.99 2.97 -14.20
CA PRO A 46 4.03 2.70 -15.26
C PRO A 46 4.06 1.21 -15.62
N LEU A 47 2.87 0.68 -15.92
CA LEU A 47 2.68 -0.70 -16.34
C LEU A 47 2.73 -0.77 -17.87
N GLU A 48 3.62 -1.60 -18.41
CA GLU A 48 3.86 -1.76 -19.87
C GLU A 48 2.58 -2.07 -20.66
N ARG A 49 1.64 -2.78 -20.04
CA ARG A 49 0.33 -3.12 -20.61
C ARG A 49 -0.52 -1.91 -21.00
N TRP A 50 -0.28 -0.74 -20.38
CA TRP A 50 -1.08 0.46 -20.61
C TRP A 50 -0.45 1.39 -21.65
N ASP A 51 0.87 1.36 -21.82
CA ASP A 51 1.58 2.05 -22.89
C ASP A 51 2.94 1.36 -23.18
N PRO A 52 3.09 0.68 -24.33
CA PRO A 52 4.32 -0.02 -24.69
C PRO A 52 5.48 0.94 -25.08
N THR A 53 5.22 2.24 -25.20
CA THR A 53 6.24 3.24 -25.53
C THR A 53 7.00 3.73 -24.30
N VAL A 54 6.51 3.41 -23.09
CA VAL A 54 7.13 3.83 -21.84
C VAL A 54 8.39 3.01 -21.57
N LYS A 55 9.51 3.70 -21.33
CA LYS A 55 10.83 3.06 -21.25
C LYS A 55 11.18 2.48 -19.86
N ASN A 56 10.60 3.00 -18.79
CA ASN A 56 10.88 2.61 -17.40
C ASN A 56 9.63 1.94 -16.82
N THR A 57 9.46 0.64 -17.08
CA THR A 57 8.28 -0.13 -16.68
C THR A 57 8.58 -1.00 -15.45
N PHE A 58 7.53 -1.40 -14.74
CA PHE A 58 7.64 -2.27 -13.57
C PHE A 58 8.46 -3.54 -13.82
N GLU A 59 8.26 -4.19 -14.97
CA GLU A 59 8.99 -5.41 -15.32
C GLU A 59 10.49 -5.15 -15.48
N ARG A 60 10.86 -4.03 -16.09
CA ARG A 60 12.27 -3.66 -16.28
C ARG A 60 12.93 -3.31 -14.97
N ASP A 61 12.28 -2.50 -14.13
CA ASP A 61 12.81 -2.08 -12.84
C ASP A 61 13.00 -3.31 -11.91
N LEU A 62 12.01 -4.22 -11.90
CA LEU A 62 12.11 -5.49 -11.18
C LEU A 62 13.26 -6.35 -11.70
N ILE A 63 13.40 -6.50 -13.03
CA ILE A 63 14.47 -7.29 -13.64
C ILE A 63 15.85 -6.70 -13.30
N GLU A 64 16.02 -5.39 -13.38
CA GLU A 64 17.28 -4.74 -13.04
C GLU A 64 17.62 -4.87 -11.54
N GLY A 65 16.65 -4.67 -10.65
CA GLY A 65 16.83 -4.90 -9.21
C GLY A 65 17.25 -6.35 -8.92
N VAL A 66 16.55 -7.32 -9.50
CA VAL A 66 16.88 -8.75 -9.36
C VAL A 66 18.27 -9.07 -9.94
N LYS A 67 18.70 -8.45 -11.05
CA LYS A 67 20.06 -8.64 -11.58
C LYS A 67 21.13 -8.18 -10.59
N VAL A 68 20.95 -7.01 -9.97
CA VAL A 68 21.86 -6.51 -8.92
C VAL A 68 21.91 -7.51 -7.77
N ARG A 69 20.74 -7.96 -7.31
CA ARG A 69 20.63 -8.92 -6.21
C ARG A 69 21.28 -10.26 -6.54
N LEU A 70 21.11 -10.77 -7.76
CA LEU A 70 21.75 -12.00 -8.22
C LEU A 70 23.28 -11.91 -8.19
N GLN A 71 23.86 -10.73 -8.45
CA GLN A 71 25.31 -10.56 -8.34
C GLN A 71 25.80 -10.69 -6.89
N GLU A 72 25.06 -10.13 -5.93
CA GLU A 72 25.34 -10.26 -4.50
C GLU A 72 25.19 -11.72 -4.06
N LEU A 73 24.03 -12.34 -4.32
CA LEU A 73 23.75 -13.73 -3.98
C LEU A 73 24.76 -14.70 -4.62
N ARG A 74 25.24 -14.43 -5.82
CA ARG A 74 26.26 -15.25 -6.49
C ARG A 74 27.60 -15.20 -5.78
N LYS A 75 27.99 -14.04 -5.24
CA LYS A 75 29.21 -13.90 -4.43
C LYS A 75 29.09 -14.70 -3.14
N GLU A 76 27.92 -14.64 -2.48
CA GLU A 76 27.64 -15.36 -1.24
C GLU A 76 27.53 -16.88 -1.43
N ALA A 77 26.91 -17.32 -2.52
CA ALA A 77 26.63 -18.74 -2.77
C ALA A 77 27.89 -19.57 -3.06
N GLY A 78 29.00 -18.96 -3.50
CA GLY A 78 30.27 -19.66 -3.74
C GLY A 78 30.15 -20.83 -4.73
N GLY A 79 29.28 -20.72 -5.74
CA GLY A 79 29.02 -21.77 -6.73
C GLY A 79 27.84 -22.71 -6.42
N LYS A 80 27.16 -22.53 -5.28
CA LYS A 80 25.89 -23.23 -4.97
C LYS A 80 24.70 -22.64 -5.73
N PRO A 81 23.59 -23.37 -5.90
CA PRO A 81 22.36 -22.83 -6.48
C PRO A 81 21.86 -21.59 -5.72
N ILE A 82 21.54 -20.54 -6.47
CA ILE A 82 20.96 -19.30 -5.94
C ILE A 82 19.43 -19.45 -5.93
N THR A 83 18.79 -19.03 -4.85
CA THR A 83 17.33 -18.98 -4.74
C THR A 83 16.90 -17.54 -4.56
N VAL A 84 16.05 -17.04 -5.46
CA VAL A 84 15.38 -15.74 -5.32
C VAL A 84 14.01 -15.97 -4.69
N ARG A 85 13.65 -15.17 -3.68
CA ARG A 85 12.44 -15.33 -2.88
C ARG A 85 11.54 -14.11 -2.99
N GLY A 86 10.34 -14.32 -3.53
CA GLY A 86 9.29 -13.31 -3.57
C GLY A 86 8.21 -13.58 -2.53
N LEU A 87 7.64 -12.53 -1.93
CA LEU A 87 6.48 -12.61 -1.06
C LEU A 87 5.46 -11.53 -1.43
N ALA A 88 4.22 -11.96 -1.69
CA ALA A 88 3.10 -11.06 -1.95
C ALA A 88 2.14 -11.04 -0.75
N LEU A 89 1.89 -9.84 -0.21
CA LEU A 89 1.05 -9.60 0.95
C LEU A 89 -0.31 -9.06 0.51
N SER A 90 -1.36 -9.84 0.73
CA SER A 90 -2.71 -9.48 0.31
C SER A 90 -3.37 -8.45 1.23
N GLY A 91 -4.45 -7.86 0.74
CA GLY A 91 -5.41 -7.13 1.57
C GLY A 91 -6.24 -8.07 2.44
N GLY A 92 -7.12 -7.50 3.28
CA GLY A 92 -8.03 -8.30 4.12
C GLY A 92 -8.47 -7.65 5.43
N GLY A 93 -8.18 -6.38 5.66
CA GLY A 93 -8.49 -5.70 6.92
C GLY A 93 -7.80 -6.37 8.10
N SER A 94 -8.57 -6.75 9.11
CA SER A 94 -8.08 -7.44 10.32
C SER A 94 -7.50 -8.83 10.05
N HIS A 95 -7.80 -9.47 8.90
CA HIS A 95 -7.24 -10.77 8.54
C HIS A 95 -5.72 -10.73 8.29
N GLY A 96 -5.12 -9.53 8.19
CA GLY A 96 -3.67 -9.36 8.21
C GLY A 96 -2.99 -9.97 9.44
N ALA A 97 -3.73 -10.13 10.55
CA ALA A 97 -3.25 -10.82 11.75
C ALA A 97 -2.76 -12.24 11.48
N TYR A 98 -3.39 -12.97 10.54
CA TYR A 98 -2.95 -14.31 10.15
C TYR A 98 -1.57 -14.25 9.49
N GLY A 99 -1.40 -13.39 8.48
CA GLY A 99 -0.12 -13.21 7.80
C GLY A 99 0.99 -12.75 8.75
N ALA A 100 0.68 -11.80 9.64
CA ALA A 100 1.59 -11.37 10.69
C ALA A 100 2.00 -12.53 11.62
N GLY A 101 1.05 -13.37 12.03
CA GLY A 101 1.32 -14.56 12.84
C GLY A 101 2.23 -15.58 12.14
N VAL A 102 2.03 -15.83 10.85
CA VAL A 102 2.90 -16.71 10.06
C VAL A 102 4.33 -16.15 10.00
N LEU A 103 4.48 -14.85 9.75
CA LEU A 103 5.78 -14.19 9.65
C LEU A 103 6.54 -14.18 10.98
N ILE A 104 5.84 -13.86 12.08
CA ILE A 104 6.41 -13.92 13.44
C ILE A 104 6.77 -15.36 13.79
N GLY A 105 5.91 -16.33 13.49
CA GLY A 105 6.20 -17.75 13.75
C GLY A 105 7.43 -18.25 13.00
N TRP A 106 7.65 -17.81 11.76
CA TRP A 106 8.89 -18.11 11.03
C TRP A 106 10.12 -17.46 11.66
N THR A 107 9.99 -16.23 12.16
CA THR A 107 11.06 -15.56 12.91
C THR A 107 11.38 -16.34 14.18
N ASP A 108 10.37 -16.68 14.98
CA ASP A 108 10.51 -17.43 16.24
C ASP A 108 11.15 -18.81 16.01
N ALA A 109 10.83 -19.45 14.89
CA ALA A 109 11.43 -20.72 14.47
C ALA A 109 12.85 -20.57 13.88
N GLY A 110 13.36 -19.35 13.68
CA GLY A 110 14.66 -19.08 13.06
C GLY A 110 14.74 -19.48 11.58
N THR A 111 13.60 -19.64 10.91
CA THR A 111 13.51 -20.16 9.53
C THR A 111 12.96 -19.16 8.53
N ARG A 112 12.65 -17.93 8.97
CA ARG A 112 12.16 -16.87 8.09
C ARG A 112 13.18 -16.55 7.00
N PRO A 113 12.82 -16.71 5.71
CA PRO A 113 13.71 -16.31 4.65
C PRO A 113 13.84 -14.79 4.56
N GLU A 114 15.00 -14.32 4.12
CA GLU A 114 15.12 -12.98 3.56
C GLU A 114 14.44 -12.98 2.17
N PHE A 115 13.51 -12.05 1.97
CA PHE A 115 12.76 -11.91 0.71
C PHE A 115 13.43 -10.89 -0.19
N ASP A 116 13.76 -11.28 -1.41
CA ASP A 116 14.37 -10.40 -2.41
C ASP A 116 13.34 -9.48 -3.07
N VAL A 117 12.07 -9.90 -3.10
CA VAL A 117 10.95 -9.11 -3.60
C VAL A 117 9.79 -9.19 -2.62
N VAL A 118 9.29 -8.05 -2.15
CA VAL A 118 8.09 -7.96 -1.31
C VAL A 118 7.08 -7.05 -2.00
N THR A 119 5.84 -7.51 -2.12
CA THR A 119 4.73 -6.69 -2.60
C THR A 119 3.61 -6.63 -1.57
N GLY A 120 2.89 -5.51 -1.51
CA GLY A 120 1.79 -5.33 -0.57
C GLY A 120 0.64 -4.50 -1.13
N ILE A 121 -0.59 -4.92 -0.83
CA ILE A 121 -1.80 -4.13 -1.07
C ILE A 121 -2.64 -4.05 0.20
N SER A 122 -3.29 -2.90 0.43
CA SER A 122 -4.17 -2.67 1.57
C SER A 122 -3.49 -3.01 2.89
N THR A 123 -4.09 -3.86 3.71
CA THR A 123 -3.48 -4.43 4.92
C THR A 123 -2.05 -4.93 4.72
N GLY A 124 -1.75 -5.55 3.57
CA GLY A 124 -0.41 -5.99 3.23
C GLY A 124 0.57 -4.84 3.00
N ALA A 125 0.12 -3.68 2.53
CA ALA A 125 0.96 -2.49 2.39
C ALA A 125 1.39 -1.92 3.76
N LEU A 126 0.55 -2.04 4.78
CA LEU A 126 0.88 -1.62 6.15
C LEU A 126 2.03 -2.45 6.75
N THR A 127 2.17 -3.71 6.35
CA THR A 127 3.24 -4.59 6.85
C THR A 127 4.41 -4.76 5.90
N ALA A 128 4.26 -4.43 4.62
CA ALA A 128 5.25 -4.73 3.59
C ALA A 128 6.65 -4.21 3.93
N THR A 129 6.75 -2.98 4.44
CA THR A 129 8.04 -2.39 4.87
C THR A 129 8.70 -3.20 5.99
N ALA A 130 7.94 -3.54 7.04
CA ALA A 130 8.46 -4.37 8.13
C ALA A 130 8.87 -5.77 7.63
N VAL A 131 8.07 -6.35 6.74
CA VAL A 131 8.35 -7.67 6.16
C VAL A 131 9.63 -7.67 5.33
N PHE A 132 9.81 -6.60 4.55
CA PHE A 132 10.97 -6.35 3.73
C PHE A 132 12.23 -6.13 4.58
N LEU A 133 12.17 -5.32 5.63
CA LEU A 133 13.34 -5.08 6.49
C LEU A 133 13.70 -6.29 7.36
N GLY A 134 12.75 -7.17 7.65
CA GLY A 134 12.99 -8.47 8.28
C GLY A 134 12.63 -8.54 9.77
N PRO A 135 13.14 -9.55 10.49
CA PRO A 135 12.75 -9.88 11.87
C PRO A 135 12.82 -8.75 12.89
N GLU A 136 13.77 -7.82 12.73
CA GLU A 136 13.93 -6.68 13.64
C GLU A 136 12.70 -5.75 13.66
N GLN A 137 11.84 -5.85 12.65
CA GLN A 137 10.60 -5.07 12.54
C GLN A 137 9.35 -5.85 12.96
N ASP A 138 9.49 -7.02 13.59
CA ASP A 138 8.33 -7.86 13.95
C ASP A 138 7.40 -7.22 14.98
N ASP A 139 7.88 -6.28 15.79
CA ASP A 139 7.02 -5.48 16.66
C ASP A 139 5.99 -4.66 15.89
N THR A 140 6.32 -4.22 14.67
CA THR A 140 5.38 -3.57 13.75
C THR A 140 4.29 -4.56 13.30
N LEU A 141 4.64 -5.83 13.07
CA LEU A 141 3.67 -6.87 12.72
C LEU A 141 2.70 -7.19 13.87
N ARG A 142 3.15 -7.03 15.12
CA ARG A 142 2.32 -7.18 16.32
C ARG A 142 1.28 -6.07 16.47
N MET A 143 1.24 -5.06 15.59
CA MET A 143 0.18 -4.05 15.61
C MET A 143 -1.21 -4.69 15.51
N TYR A 144 -1.38 -5.80 14.78
CA TYR A 144 -2.69 -6.48 14.65
C TYR A 144 -3.23 -7.05 15.96
N THR A 145 -2.39 -7.21 16.99
CA THR A 145 -2.82 -7.64 18.32
C THR A 145 -2.94 -6.48 19.32
N LYS A 146 -2.40 -5.30 18.97
CA LYS A 146 -2.33 -4.10 19.83
C LYS A 146 -3.25 -2.97 19.40
N VAL A 147 -3.72 -2.98 18.16
CA VAL A 147 -4.52 -1.92 17.54
C VAL A 147 -5.98 -2.37 17.46
N THR A 148 -6.89 -1.53 17.94
CA THR A 148 -8.33 -1.76 17.82
C THR A 148 -8.92 -0.97 16.67
N ASN A 149 -10.15 -1.31 16.27
CA ASN A 149 -10.91 -0.56 15.27
C ASN A 149 -10.96 0.96 15.56
N LYS A 150 -10.99 1.37 16.83
CA LYS A 150 -11.03 2.79 17.24
C LYS A 150 -9.70 3.53 16.98
N ASP A 151 -8.60 2.78 16.96
CA ASP A 151 -7.25 3.30 16.69
C ASP A 151 -6.99 3.45 15.18
N ILE A 152 -7.76 2.73 14.36
CA ILE A 152 -7.69 2.78 12.89
C ILE A 152 -8.67 3.81 12.33
N TYR A 153 -9.85 3.92 12.95
CA TYR A 153 -10.91 4.82 12.46
C TYR A 153 -11.77 5.42 13.57
N LYS A 154 -12.19 6.67 13.38
CA LYS A 154 -13.28 7.30 14.16
C LYS A 154 -14.56 7.27 13.36
N SER A 155 -15.60 6.60 13.88
CA SER A 155 -16.93 6.62 13.25
C SER A 155 -17.47 8.04 13.24
N ARG A 156 -17.63 8.62 12.05
CA ARG A 156 -18.49 9.79 11.86
C ARG A 156 -19.90 9.21 11.73
N GLY A 157 -20.83 9.64 12.58
CA GLY A 157 -22.15 9.00 12.74
C GLY A 157 -22.92 8.85 11.41
N LEU A 158 -23.99 8.02 11.40
CA LEU A 158 -24.73 7.58 10.20
C LEU A 158 -25.18 8.70 9.24
N LEU A 159 -25.29 9.95 9.72
CA LEU A 159 -25.65 11.13 8.91
C LEU A 159 -24.48 11.74 8.10
N ALA A 160 -23.22 11.36 8.35
CA ALA A 160 -22.06 11.92 7.65
C ALA A 160 -21.98 11.52 6.16
N VAL A 161 -22.60 10.38 5.78
CA VAL A 161 -22.75 9.94 4.37
C VAL A 161 -23.47 10.99 3.51
N LEU A 162 -24.34 11.79 4.12
CA LEU A 162 -25.17 12.75 3.40
C LEU A 162 -24.47 14.09 3.15
N THR A 163 -23.32 14.32 3.78
CA THR A 163 -22.65 15.64 3.77
C THR A 163 -21.18 15.60 3.35
N GLU A 164 -20.47 14.46 3.43
CA GLU A 164 -19.03 14.35 3.11
C GLU A 164 -18.63 12.97 2.52
N ASP A 165 -17.48 12.92 1.83
CA ASP A 165 -17.00 11.79 0.99
C ASP A 165 -16.54 10.52 1.74
N SER A 166 -16.65 10.44 3.07
CA SER A 166 -16.17 9.27 3.82
C SER A 166 -16.83 9.07 5.19
N MET A 167 -16.96 7.81 5.60
CA MET A 167 -17.54 7.40 6.89
C MET A 167 -16.57 7.50 8.07
N TYR A 168 -15.26 7.58 7.79
CA TYR A 168 -14.22 7.50 8.80
C TYR A 168 -13.09 8.52 8.56
N ASP A 169 -12.59 9.11 9.65
CA ASP A 169 -11.41 9.97 9.62
C ASP A 169 -10.14 9.12 9.47
N ALA A 170 -9.31 9.40 8.45
CA ALA A 170 -8.05 8.70 8.20
C ALA A 170 -6.89 9.20 9.10
N ALA A 171 -7.08 10.27 9.89
CA ALA A 171 -6.03 10.83 10.74
C ALA A 171 -5.42 9.83 11.75
N PRO A 172 -6.18 8.93 12.41
CA PRO A 172 -5.61 7.91 13.30
C PRO A 172 -4.69 6.94 12.55
N LEU A 173 -5.12 6.45 11.38
CA LEU A 173 -4.30 5.56 10.55
C LEU A 173 -3.05 6.28 10.02
N ARG A 174 -3.17 7.54 9.58
CA ARG A 174 -2.01 8.37 9.18
C ARG A 174 -1.01 8.50 10.33
N ALA A 175 -1.49 8.72 11.56
CA ALA A 175 -0.63 8.81 12.74
C ALA A 175 0.03 7.47 13.11
N LEU A 176 -0.68 6.35 12.94
CA LEU A 176 -0.10 5.01 13.14
C LEU A 176 1.01 4.73 12.12
N ILE A 177 0.77 5.02 10.84
CA ILE A 177 1.77 4.89 9.77
C ILE A 177 2.98 5.79 10.07
N ALA A 178 2.75 7.04 10.50
CA ALA A 178 3.84 7.97 10.82
C ALA A 178 4.71 7.51 11.99
N LYS A 179 4.16 6.77 12.95
CA LYS A 179 4.93 6.16 14.05
C LYS A 179 5.78 4.97 13.62
N GLN A 180 5.35 4.25 12.58
CA GLN A 180 6.03 3.04 12.11
C GLN A 180 7.03 3.32 10.99
N ILE A 181 6.80 4.39 10.22
CA ILE A 181 7.62 4.76 9.08
C ILE A 181 8.24 6.11 9.38
N ASP A 182 9.49 6.13 9.84
CA ASP A 182 10.29 7.34 10.05
C ASP A 182 11.48 7.40 9.07
N ASP A 183 12.33 8.42 9.21
CA ASP A 183 13.53 8.57 8.38
C ASP A 183 14.51 7.40 8.51
N GLY A 184 14.62 6.80 9.71
CA GLY A 184 15.49 5.65 9.95
C GLY A 184 15.01 4.41 9.19
N VAL A 185 13.70 4.18 9.19
CA VAL A 185 13.05 3.13 8.40
C VAL A 185 13.25 3.37 6.90
N LEU A 186 13.07 4.60 6.41
CA LEU A 186 13.32 4.94 5.00
C LEU A 186 14.78 4.69 4.62
N GLN A 187 15.74 5.07 5.46
CA GLN A 187 17.16 4.80 5.21
C GLN A 187 17.45 3.30 5.18
N ALA A 188 16.79 2.49 6.03
CA ALA A 188 16.92 1.05 5.99
C ALA A 188 16.40 0.45 4.68
N VAL A 189 15.24 0.94 4.21
CA VAL A 189 14.68 0.52 2.91
C VAL A 189 15.62 0.89 1.77
N ALA A 190 16.18 2.10 1.77
CA ALA A 190 17.13 2.54 0.75
C ALA A 190 18.41 1.68 0.72
N ARG A 191 18.93 1.27 1.88
CA ARG A 191 20.09 0.36 1.96
C ARG A 191 19.79 -1.01 1.35
N GLU A 192 18.64 -1.60 1.67
CA GLU A 192 18.24 -2.88 1.11
C GLU A 192 17.91 -2.79 -0.38
N HIS A 193 17.36 -1.65 -0.82
CA HIS A 193 17.15 -1.38 -2.24
C HIS A 193 18.46 -1.28 -3.02
N ALA A 194 19.49 -0.64 -2.45
CA ALA A 194 20.83 -0.60 -3.05
C ALA A 194 21.48 -1.99 -3.17
N ARG A 195 21.02 -2.97 -2.38
CA ARG A 195 21.40 -4.40 -2.49
C ARG A 195 20.59 -5.16 -3.56
N GLY A 196 19.71 -4.47 -4.29
CA GLY A 196 18.87 -5.05 -5.34
C GLY A 196 17.60 -5.73 -4.83
N ARG A 197 17.25 -5.57 -3.54
CA ARG A 197 15.96 -6.04 -3.03
C ARG A 197 14.86 -5.05 -3.40
N ASN A 198 13.68 -5.57 -3.72
CA ASN A 198 12.60 -4.76 -4.28
C ASN A 198 11.38 -4.76 -3.38
N LEU A 199 10.82 -3.57 -3.13
CA LEU A 199 9.62 -3.37 -2.32
C LEU A 199 8.59 -2.57 -3.12
N TYR A 200 7.44 -3.18 -3.36
CA TYR A 200 6.35 -2.57 -4.12
C TYR A 200 5.05 -2.49 -3.34
N VAL A 201 4.34 -1.37 -3.49
CA VAL A 201 2.98 -1.21 -2.97
C VAL A 201 2.02 -0.93 -4.11
N GLY A 202 0.85 -1.53 -4.07
CA GLY A 202 -0.22 -1.29 -5.04
C GLY A 202 -1.31 -0.37 -4.52
N THR A 203 -1.80 0.53 -5.36
CA THR A 203 -2.99 1.36 -5.11
C THR A 203 -3.94 1.32 -6.31
N VAL A 204 -5.14 1.87 -6.14
CA VAL A 204 -6.06 2.12 -7.26
C VAL A 204 -6.16 3.63 -7.48
N ASN A 205 -5.83 4.09 -8.67
CA ASN A 205 -6.05 5.47 -9.09
C ASN A 205 -7.50 5.63 -9.54
N LEU A 206 -8.27 6.44 -8.82
CA LEU A 206 -9.69 6.66 -9.09
C LEU A 206 -9.94 7.57 -10.31
N ASP A 207 -9.00 8.46 -10.65
CA ASP A 207 -9.11 9.35 -11.81
C ASP A 207 -8.88 8.60 -13.11
N ALA A 208 -7.88 7.70 -13.13
CA ALA A 208 -7.54 6.86 -14.27
C ALA A 208 -8.26 5.50 -14.27
N GLN A 209 -8.98 5.15 -13.20
CA GLN A 209 -9.60 3.84 -12.96
C GLN A 209 -8.63 2.67 -13.18
N ALA A 210 -7.37 2.85 -12.77
CA ALA A 210 -6.28 1.94 -13.07
C ALA A 210 -5.54 1.53 -11.79
N PHE A 211 -4.96 0.33 -11.82
CA PHE A 211 -4.05 -0.11 -10.77
C PHE A 211 -2.70 0.60 -10.94
N THR A 212 -2.15 1.11 -9.83
CA THR A 212 -0.88 1.83 -9.81
C THR A 212 0.09 1.10 -8.88
N ILE A 213 1.29 0.83 -9.37
CA ILE A 213 2.38 0.24 -8.59
C ILE A 213 3.32 1.36 -8.16
N TRP A 214 3.80 1.28 -6.93
CA TRP A 214 4.77 2.22 -6.36
C TRP A 214 6.04 1.48 -6.00
N ASP A 215 7.19 2.00 -6.44
CA ASP A 215 8.49 1.52 -6.04
C ASP A 215 8.91 2.24 -4.75
N MET A 216 8.79 1.54 -3.64
CA MET A 216 9.05 2.11 -2.32
C MET A 216 10.56 2.26 -2.07
N GLY A 217 11.38 1.40 -2.69
CA GLY A 217 12.84 1.48 -2.62
C GLY A 217 13.37 2.72 -3.35
N PHE A 218 12.81 3.01 -4.52
CA PHE A 218 13.08 4.24 -5.27
C PHE A 218 12.67 5.50 -4.50
N ILE A 219 11.45 5.53 -3.95
CA ILE A 219 10.98 6.66 -3.11
C ILE A 219 11.92 6.89 -1.93
N ALA A 220 12.29 5.82 -1.21
CA ALA A 220 13.17 5.90 -0.04
C ALA A 220 14.58 6.41 -0.39
N SER A 221 15.10 6.02 -1.55
CA SER A 221 16.45 6.34 -2.03
C SER A 221 16.58 7.73 -2.65
N SER A 222 15.49 8.48 -2.78
CA SER A 222 15.48 9.81 -3.38
C SER A 222 16.08 10.89 -2.48
N ASP A 223 16.53 12.00 -3.08
CA ASP A 223 16.96 13.22 -2.38
C ASP A 223 15.81 14.22 -2.16
N ARG A 224 14.59 13.87 -2.56
CA ARG A 224 13.43 14.76 -2.42
C ARG A 224 13.08 15.04 -0.95
N PRO A 225 12.76 16.29 -0.60
CA PRO A 225 12.41 16.65 0.78
C PRO A 225 11.07 16.04 1.23
N ASP A 226 10.15 15.76 0.30
CA ASP A 226 8.82 15.21 0.56
C ASP A 226 8.76 13.67 0.52
N LYS A 227 9.90 12.97 0.35
CA LYS A 227 9.91 11.51 0.14
C LYS A 227 9.28 10.71 1.28
N LEU A 228 9.48 11.14 2.53
CA LEU A 228 8.91 10.47 3.70
C LEU A 228 7.39 10.59 3.72
N GLU A 229 6.87 11.78 3.41
CA GLU A 229 5.43 12.00 3.31
C GLU A 229 4.84 11.20 2.14
N ARG A 230 5.49 11.23 0.97
CA ARG A 230 5.08 10.40 -0.18
C ARG A 230 4.99 8.93 0.18
N TYR A 231 6.02 8.38 0.83
CA TYR A 231 6.07 6.97 1.21
C TYR A 231 4.88 6.60 2.12
N ARG A 232 4.58 7.45 3.11
CA ARG A 232 3.45 7.28 4.03
C ARG A 232 2.10 7.43 3.32
N ASP A 233 1.99 8.39 2.41
CA ASP A 233 0.77 8.62 1.62
C ASP A 233 0.45 7.44 0.71
N VAL A 234 1.46 6.80 0.11
CA VAL A 234 1.27 5.59 -0.70
C VAL A 234 0.72 4.43 0.13
N ILE A 235 1.28 4.20 1.32
CA ILE A 235 0.79 3.16 2.24
C ILE A 235 -0.65 3.49 2.67
N LEU A 236 -0.92 4.74 3.04
CA LEU A 236 -2.26 5.19 3.43
C LEU A 236 -3.25 5.03 2.28
N ALA A 237 -2.88 5.40 1.05
CA ALA A 237 -3.70 5.27 -0.15
C ALA A 237 -4.03 3.80 -0.43
N SER A 238 -3.07 2.89 -0.26
CA SER A 238 -3.28 1.46 -0.43
C SER A 238 -4.25 0.90 0.61
N ALA A 239 -4.15 1.35 1.86
CA ALA A 239 -5.01 0.93 2.97
C ALA A 239 -6.40 1.59 3.00
N SER A 240 -6.60 2.68 2.22
CA SER A 240 -7.86 3.43 2.18
C SER A 240 -8.87 2.75 1.26
N VAL A 241 -9.68 1.86 1.85
CA VAL A 241 -10.78 1.20 1.14
C VAL A 241 -11.87 2.24 0.77
N PRO A 242 -12.30 2.31 -0.51
CA PRO A 242 -13.39 3.20 -0.93
C PRO A 242 -14.64 3.07 -0.05
N VAL A 243 -15.37 4.17 0.14
CA VAL A 243 -16.54 4.32 1.05
C VAL A 243 -16.18 4.35 2.54
N LEU A 244 -15.16 3.59 2.96
CA LEU A 244 -14.72 3.58 4.36
C LEU A 244 -13.80 4.78 4.65
N PHE A 245 -12.79 5.02 3.82
CA PHE A 245 -11.83 6.11 4.04
C PHE A 245 -11.86 7.13 2.90
N PRO A 246 -11.54 8.42 3.18
CA PRO A 246 -11.36 9.41 2.13
C PRO A 246 -10.20 9.00 1.22
N PRO A 247 -10.24 9.34 -0.08
CA PRO A 247 -9.11 9.13 -0.96
C PRO A 247 -7.90 9.95 -0.50
N VAL A 248 -6.70 9.44 -0.74
CA VAL A 248 -5.46 10.18 -0.56
C VAL A 248 -5.12 10.86 -1.88
N TYR A 249 -5.03 12.18 -1.85
CA TYR A 249 -4.64 12.97 -3.03
C TYR A 249 -3.12 12.98 -3.14
N ILE A 250 -2.60 12.44 -4.25
CA ILE A 250 -1.17 12.43 -4.55
C ILE A 250 -0.96 13.29 -5.81
N PRO A 251 -0.17 14.39 -5.73
CA PRO A 251 -0.03 15.31 -6.86
C PRO A 251 0.74 14.68 -8.01
N LEU A 252 0.26 14.94 -9.23
CA LEU A 252 0.96 14.68 -10.49
C LEU A 252 1.87 15.86 -10.82
N GLU A 253 3.12 15.57 -11.18
CA GLU A 253 4.08 16.58 -11.61
C GLU A 253 4.03 16.68 -13.13
N VAL A 254 3.53 17.83 -13.61
CA VAL A 254 3.33 18.07 -15.03
C VAL A 254 4.40 19.03 -15.52
N GLY A 255 5.47 18.51 -16.13
CA GLY A 255 6.52 19.32 -16.77
C GLY A 255 7.87 19.38 -16.06
N GLY A 256 8.07 18.59 -15.00
CA GLY A 256 9.27 18.61 -14.17
C GLY A 256 9.11 19.49 -12.94
#